data_AF-A0A660WJL3-F1
#
_entry.id   AF-A0A660WJL3-F1
#
_cell.length_a   1.000
_cell.length_b   1.000
_cell.length_c   1.000
_cell.angle_alpha   90.00
_cell.angle_beta   90.00
_cell.angle_gamma   90.00
#
_symmetry.space_group_name_H-M   'P 1'
#
loop_
_entity.id
_entity.type
_entity.pdbx_description
1 polymer ?
#
loop_
_entity_poly.entity_id
_entity_poly.type
_entity_poly.pdbx_seq_one_letter_code
_entity_poly.pdbx_strand_id
1 'polypeptide(L)'
;LKNTFSFGFENKIYTSQHIGDLENYENMEFLERALNHFKNIFNFESQIICYDLHPDYFSSKYAQSLNGKKIGIQHHHAHISSCMIDNLLENRKIIGVAFDGTGYGTDGKIWGGEFLICDYENFERIAHLEYIPLIGGEMAIKEVWRMGAVYLFHTFGEDFLDIDIEFTSKIDRKKWKMFENMVKKKINVHYTSSMGRLFDAVSSICGIRNVISYEGQAAIELEMKIDENFDGFYKFEIYKSKKPYVVSVKKMIRGIVDDIKNGKDIGKISAKFHNTISKIIVEVCKIIRDEKGLNEVALSGGVFQNIHLLEKTCRDLQKEGFIYYTHKSIPPNDGGISVGQVIIGGFKCV
;
A
#
# COMPACT_ATOMS: atom_id res chain seq x y z
N LEU A 1 10.25 3.39 -5.08
CA LEU A 1 10.15 4.83 -5.44
C LEU A 1 10.71 5.66 -4.26
N LYS A 2 10.76 7.00 -4.36
CA LYS A 2 11.11 7.92 -3.25
C LYS A 2 12.32 7.48 -2.38
N ASN A 3 13.35 6.95 -3.02
CA ASN A 3 14.37 6.15 -2.37
C ASN A 3 15.19 6.93 -1.34
N THR A 4 15.54 6.21 -0.28
CA THR A 4 16.64 6.51 0.64
C THR A 4 17.44 5.23 0.83
N PHE A 5 18.69 5.33 1.27
CA PHE A 5 19.41 4.21 1.85
C PHE A 5 19.69 4.50 3.33
N SER A 6 19.82 3.44 4.12
CA SER A 6 20.17 3.54 5.53
C SER A 6 21.29 2.56 5.86
N PHE A 7 22.08 2.89 6.85
CA PHE A 7 23.09 2.00 7.40
C PHE A 7 23.10 2.10 8.93
N GLY A 8 23.35 0.96 9.57
CA GLY A 8 23.63 0.89 10.99
C GLY A 8 25.10 1.16 11.26
N PHE A 9 25.40 2.04 12.19
CA PHE A 9 26.76 2.32 12.65
C PHE A 9 26.75 2.48 14.17
N GLU A 10 27.62 1.74 14.85
CA GLU A 10 27.59 1.57 16.32
C GLU A 10 26.21 1.12 16.81
N ASN A 11 25.46 2.00 17.49
CA ASN A 11 24.11 1.75 18.01
C ASN A 11 23.03 2.63 17.34
N LYS A 12 23.33 3.24 16.19
CA LYS A 12 22.44 4.18 15.50
C LYS A 12 22.20 3.80 14.05
N ILE A 13 21.03 4.18 13.53
CA ILE A 13 20.70 4.10 12.11
C ILE A 13 20.82 5.49 11.52
N TYR A 14 21.58 5.60 10.43
CA TYR A 14 21.69 6.80 9.63
C TYR A 14 20.97 6.59 8.31
N THR A 15 20.14 7.55 7.93
CA THR A 15 19.40 7.54 6.66
C THR A 15 19.91 8.67 5.78
N SER A 16 20.06 8.39 4.50
CA SER A 16 20.46 9.38 3.51
C SER A 16 19.40 10.48 3.34
N GLN A 17 19.78 11.55 2.66
CA GLN A 17 18.83 12.44 2.00
C GLN A 17 17.94 11.66 1.01
N HIS A 18 16.83 12.28 0.62
CA HIS A 18 15.99 11.76 -0.46
C HIS A 18 16.78 11.68 -1.77
N ILE A 19 16.83 10.49 -2.35
CA ILE A 19 17.52 10.20 -3.61
C ILE A 19 16.57 10.35 -4.80
N GLY A 20 15.29 10.03 -4.62
CA GLY A 20 14.28 10.13 -5.67
C GLY A 20 13.90 8.78 -6.29
N ASP A 21 13.48 8.81 -7.54
CA ASP A 21 13.07 7.63 -8.28
C ASP A 21 14.27 6.99 -8.99
N LEU A 22 14.60 5.75 -8.63
CA LEU A 22 15.75 5.03 -9.15
C LEU A 22 15.53 4.43 -10.54
N GLU A 23 14.35 4.59 -11.15
CA GLU A 23 14.17 4.32 -12.58
C GLU A 23 14.89 5.37 -13.46
N ASN A 24 15.19 6.54 -12.90
CA ASN A 24 16.00 7.55 -13.53
C ASN A 24 17.50 7.28 -13.27
N TYR A 25 18.30 7.27 -14.33
CA TYR A 25 19.73 6.95 -14.26
C TYR A 25 20.53 7.98 -13.46
N GLU A 26 20.20 9.27 -13.56
CA GLU A 26 20.86 10.32 -12.80
C GLU A 26 20.67 10.15 -11.28
N ASN A 27 19.50 9.63 -10.85
CA ASN A 27 19.25 9.30 -9.45
C ASN A 27 20.05 8.06 -8.99
N MET A 28 20.29 7.09 -9.87
CA MET A 28 21.20 5.97 -9.59
C MET A 28 22.65 6.46 -9.39
N GLU A 29 23.17 7.33 -10.26
CA GLU A 29 24.51 7.90 -10.06
C GLU A 29 24.59 8.75 -8.78
N PHE A 30 23.50 9.43 -8.41
CA PHE A 30 23.44 10.15 -7.15
C PHE A 30 23.46 9.21 -5.94
N LEU A 31 22.73 8.09 -6.00
CA LEU A 31 22.76 7.05 -4.97
C LEU A 31 24.18 6.54 -4.71
N GLU A 32 24.89 6.16 -5.77
CA GLU A 32 26.25 5.61 -5.67
C GLU A 32 27.23 6.62 -5.07
N ARG A 33 27.18 7.88 -5.52
CA ARG A 33 28.01 8.96 -4.98
C ARG A 33 27.71 9.23 -3.51
N ALA A 34 26.43 9.30 -3.14
CA ALA A 34 26.01 9.50 -1.77
C ALA A 34 26.49 8.35 -0.87
N LEU A 35 26.28 7.09 -1.28
CA LEU A 35 26.71 5.92 -0.53
C LEU A 35 28.24 5.92 -0.30
N ASN A 36 29.02 6.19 -1.35
CA ASN A 36 30.48 6.28 -1.24
C ASN A 36 30.92 7.43 -0.31
N HIS A 37 30.21 8.56 -0.36
CA HIS A 37 30.49 9.68 0.55
C HIS A 37 30.26 9.30 2.02
N PHE A 38 29.15 8.63 2.34
CA PHE A 38 28.86 8.16 3.70
C PHE A 38 29.86 7.09 4.16
N LYS A 39 30.23 6.13 3.30
CA LYS A 39 31.29 5.15 3.61
C LYS A 39 32.61 5.82 4.00
N ASN A 40 33.00 6.87 3.27
CA ASN A 40 34.23 7.61 3.55
C ASN A 40 34.16 8.41 4.86
N ILE A 41 33.02 9.06 5.15
CA ILE A 41 32.85 9.84 6.39
C ILE A 41 32.88 8.94 7.63
N PHE A 42 32.14 7.84 7.59
CA PHE A 42 31.98 6.94 8.72
C PHE A 42 33.04 5.84 8.77
N ASN A 43 33.88 5.75 7.72
CA ASN A 43 34.95 4.76 7.56
C ASN A 43 34.46 3.32 7.83
N PHE A 44 33.38 2.92 7.16
CA PHE A 44 32.81 1.58 7.30
C PHE A 44 32.73 0.85 5.96
N GLU A 45 32.77 -0.48 6.03
CA GLU A 45 32.42 -1.36 4.92
C GLU A 45 31.26 -2.26 5.33
N SER A 46 30.23 -2.34 4.47
CA SER A 46 29.02 -3.08 4.73
C SER A 46 29.28 -4.59 4.69
N GLN A 47 29.13 -5.27 5.83
CA GLN A 47 29.21 -6.73 5.89
C GLN A 47 27.90 -7.39 5.47
N ILE A 48 26.77 -6.72 5.71
CA ILE A 48 25.42 -7.16 5.37
C ILE A 48 24.76 -6.07 4.53
N ILE A 49 24.13 -6.48 3.44
CA ILE A 49 23.41 -5.61 2.51
C ILE A 49 21.98 -6.11 2.42
N CYS A 50 21.05 -5.26 2.84
CA CYS A 50 19.62 -5.50 2.77
C CYS A 50 19.04 -4.80 1.55
N TYR A 51 18.08 -5.44 0.89
CA TYR A 51 17.41 -4.90 -0.30
C TYR A 51 15.98 -5.44 -0.39
N ASP A 52 15.15 -4.81 -1.21
CA ASP A 52 13.77 -5.26 -1.43
C ASP A 52 13.73 -6.59 -2.18
N LEU A 53 12.78 -7.48 -1.84
CA LEU A 53 12.57 -8.74 -2.56
C LEU A 53 12.22 -8.57 -4.05
N HIS A 54 11.81 -7.38 -4.50
CA HIS A 54 11.53 -7.13 -5.90
C HIS A 54 12.78 -7.40 -6.77
N PRO A 55 12.74 -8.39 -7.70
CA PRO A 55 13.92 -8.79 -8.47
C PRO A 55 14.37 -7.73 -9.48
N ASP A 56 13.42 -6.96 -10.03
CA ASP A 56 13.71 -6.01 -11.10
C ASP A 56 14.12 -4.61 -10.66
N TYR A 57 14.00 -4.27 -9.37
CA TYR A 57 14.38 -2.94 -8.87
C TYR A 57 15.87 -2.67 -9.10
N PHE A 58 16.18 -1.46 -9.59
CA PHE A 58 17.55 -1.02 -9.78
C PHE A 58 18.35 -1.03 -8.46
N SER A 59 17.73 -0.66 -7.35
CA SER A 59 18.32 -0.79 -6.01
C SER A 59 18.66 -2.24 -5.65
N SER A 60 17.77 -3.20 -5.95
CA SER A 60 18.01 -4.62 -5.69
C SER A 60 19.16 -5.17 -6.55
N LYS A 61 19.20 -4.81 -7.83
CA LYS A 61 20.30 -5.18 -8.74
C LYS A 61 21.63 -4.57 -8.30
N TYR A 62 21.63 -3.31 -7.89
CA TYR A 62 22.80 -2.63 -7.34
C TYR A 62 23.27 -3.27 -6.02
N ALA A 63 22.36 -3.55 -5.09
CA ALA A 63 22.68 -4.23 -3.84
C ALA A 63 23.31 -5.62 -4.05
N GLN A 64 22.87 -6.35 -5.09
CA GLN A 64 23.44 -7.65 -5.44
C GLN A 64 24.85 -7.57 -6.04
N SER A 65 25.21 -6.46 -6.70
CA SER A 65 26.56 -6.28 -7.26
C SER A 65 27.61 -5.94 -6.19
N LEU A 66 27.19 -5.43 -5.03
CA LEU A 66 28.07 -5.08 -3.92
C LEU A 66 28.63 -6.30 -3.18
N ASN A 67 29.79 -6.15 -2.53
CA ASN A 67 30.40 -7.19 -1.69
C ASN A 67 29.74 -7.27 -0.31
N GLY A 68 29.60 -8.48 0.25
CA GLY A 68 28.97 -8.71 1.57
C GLY A 68 27.91 -9.81 1.55
N LYS A 69 27.23 -10.06 2.67
CA LYS A 69 26.10 -10.98 2.78
C LYS A 69 24.81 -10.29 2.32
N LYS A 70 24.03 -10.94 1.48
CA LYS A 70 22.82 -10.38 0.84
C LYS A 70 21.59 -10.88 1.57
N ILE A 71 20.69 -9.99 1.97
CA ILE A 71 19.42 -10.34 2.62
C ILE A 71 18.29 -9.61 1.90
N GLY A 72 17.41 -10.38 1.24
CA GLY A 72 16.20 -9.84 0.63
C GLY A 72 15.10 -9.68 1.66
N ILE A 73 14.52 -8.48 1.75
CA ILE A 73 13.53 -8.09 2.75
C ILE A 73 12.20 -7.78 2.07
N GLN A 74 11.12 -8.29 2.64
CA GLN A 74 9.80 -8.05 2.10
C GLN A 74 9.36 -6.61 2.34
N HIS A 75 8.89 -5.96 1.28
CA HIS A 75 8.54 -4.53 1.23
C HIS A 75 7.61 -4.07 2.37
N HIS A 76 6.52 -4.80 2.61
CA HIS A 76 5.49 -4.44 3.59
C HIS A 76 5.94 -4.75 5.03
N HIS A 77 6.75 -5.79 5.21
CA HIS A 77 7.43 -6.07 6.48
C HIS A 77 8.39 -4.93 6.83
N ALA A 78 9.17 -4.42 5.86
CA ALA A 78 10.01 -3.26 6.05
C ALA A 78 9.23 -1.99 6.42
N HIS A 79 8.08 -1.75 5.79
CA HIS A 79 7.17 -0.65 6.17
C HIS A 79 6.72 -0.76 7.63
N ILE A 80 6.34 -1.96 8.11
CA ILE A 80 5.90 -2.11 9.50
C ILE A 80 7.07 -1.98 10.46
N SER A 81 8.20 -2.61 10.17
CA SER A 81 9.39 -2.54 11.02
C SER A 81 9.96 -1.12 11.11
N SER A 82 9.87 -0.31 10.05
CA SER A 82 10.26 1.11 10.12
C SER A 82 9.35 1.90 11.06
N CYS A 83 8.05 1.63 11.07
CA CYS A 83 7.11 2.24 12.03
C CYS A 83 7.41 1.82 13.47
N MET A 84 7.70 0.54 13.69
CA MET A 84 8.03 0.00 15.01
C MET A 84 9.27 0.67 15.61
N ILE A 85 10.35 0.79 14.83
CA ILE A 85 11.59 1.39 15.32
C ILE A 85 11.49 2.91 15.51
N ASP A 86 10.72 3.61 14.67
CA ASP A 86 10.40 5.04 14.88
C ASP A 86 9.65 5.28 16.21
N ASN A 87 8.95 4.27 16.70
CA ASN A 87 8.28 4.26 17.99
C ASN A 87 9.11 3.64 19.13
N LEU A 88 10.40 3.36 18.88
CA LEU A 88 11.33 2.78 19.85
C LEU A 88 10.84 1.44 20.42
N LEU A 89 10.12 0.67 19.62
CA LEU A 89 9.65 -0.65 20.04
C LEU A 89 10.79 -1.67 19.98
N GLU A 90 10.92 -2.46 21.03
CA GLU A 90 11.74 -3.66 21.03
C GLU A 90 11.15 -4.76 20.13
N ASN A 91 11.92 -5.82 19.89
CA ASN A 91 11.46 -6.93 19.07
C ASN A 91 10.29 -7.68 19.72
N ARG A 92 9.08 -7.46 19.21
CA ARG A 92 7.87 -8.16 19.63
C ARG A 92 6.87 -8.27 18.48
N LYS A 93 5.98 -9.26 18.57
CA LYS A 93 4.92 -9.47 17.59
C LYS A 93 3.84 -8.42 17.74
N ILE A 94 3.51 -7.76 16.63
CA ILE A 94 2.42 -6.80 16.54
C ILE A 94 1.55 -7.09 15.32
N ILE A 95 0.37 -6.47 15.26
CA ILE A 95 -0.43 -6.41 14.05
C ILE A 95 0.13 -5.30 13.16
N GLY A 96 0.49 -5.62 11.92
CA GLY A 96 0.93 -4.65 10.94
C GLY A 96 -0.14 -4.42 9.87
N VAL A 97 -0.57 -3.17 9.68
CA VAL A 97 -1.45 -2.78 8.58
C VAL A 97 -0.59 -2.02 7.56
N ALA A 98 -0.28 -2.66 6.44
CA ALA A 98 0.63 -2.15 5.42
C ALA A 98 -0.16 -1.80 4.15
N PHE A 99 -0.59 -0.54 4.04
CA PHE A 99 -1.41 -0.06 2.92
C PHE A 99 -0.59 0.87 2.02
N ASP A 100 -0.44 0.47 0.77
CA ASP A 100 0.46 1.12 -0.19
C ASP A 100 -0.06 1.02 -1.63
N GLY A 101 0.66 1.67 -2.55
CA GLY A 101 0.41 1.61 -3.99
C GLY A 101 0.87 0.30 -4.61
N THR A 102 2.12 -0.10 -4.39
CA THR A 102 2.70 -1.31 -4.99
C THR A 102 3.87 -1.81 -4.16
N GLY A 103 3.86 -3.08 -3.78
CA GLY A 103 5.07 -3.77 -3.33
C GLY A 103 5.08 -5.23 -3.79
N TYR A 104 6.28 -5.80 -3.94
CA TYR A 104 6.43 -7.17 -4.42
C TYR A 104 5.99 -8.18 -3.35
N GLY A 105 4.98 -8.99 -3.69
CA GLY A 105 4.48 -10.05 -2.85
C GLY A 105 5.34 -11.30 -2.93
N THR A 106 5.38 -12.08 -1.85
CA THR A 106 6.11 -13.36 -1.82
C THR A 106 5.50 -14.44 -2.72
N ASP A 107 4.28 -14.21 -3.22
CA ASP A 107 3.57 -15.06 -4.16
C ASP A 107 3.61 -14.54 -5.60
N GLY A 108 4.53 -13.61 -5.90
CA GLY A 108 4.72 -13.01 -7.22
C GLY A 108 3.62 -12.04 -7.66
N LYS A 109 2.69 -11.69 -6.75
CA LYS A 109 1.62 -10.70 -7.00
C LYS A 109 1.99 -9.35 -6.40
N ILE A 110 1.26 -8.32 -6.80
CA ILE A 110 1.46 -6.96 -6.28
C ILE A 110 0.65 -6.81 -4.99
N TRP A 111 1.32 -6.54 -3.90
CA TRP A 111 0.69 -6.27 -2.60
C TRP A 111 0.52 -4.76 -2.38
N GLY A 112 -0.29 -4.40 -1.39
CA GLY A 112 -0.50 -3.00 -0.98
C GLY A 112 -1.77 -2.79 -0.14
N GLY A 113 -2.41 -3.87 0.32
CA GLY A 113 -3.62 -3.81 1.15
C GLY A 113 -3.56 -4.93 2.17
N GLU A 114 -2.45 -5.00 2.90
CA GLU A 114 -2.03 -6.18 3.65
C GLU A 114 -2.20 -6.03 5.16
N PHE A 115 -2.59 -7.12 5.81
CA PHE A 115 -2.60 -7.27 7.26
C PHE A 115 -1.64 -8.39 7.65
N LEU A 116 -0.63 -8.03 8.42
CA LEU A 116 0.46 -8.90 8.84
C LEU A 116 0.41 -9.09 10.36
N ILE A 117 0.95 -10.20 10.82
CA ILE A 117 1.54 -10.28 12.17
C ILE A 117 3.04 -10.35 11.95
N CYS A 118 3.79 -9.41 12.51
CA CYS A 118 5.23 -9.39 12.34
C CYS A 118 5.95 -8.89 13.58
N ASP A 119 7.21 -9.30 13.67
CA ASP A 119 8.23 -8.76 14.55
C ASP A 119 9.41 -8.30 13.66
N TYR A 120 10.60 -8.06 14.19
CA TYR A 120 11.74 -7.67 13.35
C TYR A 120 12.37 -8.81 12.57
N GLU A 121 12.02 -10.07 12.84
CA GLU A 121 12.65 -11.23 12.21
C GLU A 121 11.72 -11.92 11.21
N ASN A 122 10.42 -11.97 11.51
CA ASN A 122 9.44 -12.76 10.77
C ASN A 122 8.14 -11.99 10.54
N PHE A 123 7.43 -12.37 9.48
CA PHE A 123 6.06 -11.93 9.24
C PHE A 123 5.16 -13.09 8.78
N GLU A 124 3.89 -13.05 9.19
CA GLU A 124 2.81 -13.92 8.75
C GLU A 124 1.74 -13.03 8.09
N ARG A 125 1.40 -13.29 6.82
CA ARG A 125 0.30 -12.58 6.15
C ARG A 125 -1.04 -13.17 6.61
N ILE A 126 -1.84 -12.38 7.32
CA ILE A 126 -3.10 -12.85 7.91
C ILE A 126 -4.32 -12.52 7.06
N ALA A 127 -4.37 -11.33 6.48
CA ALA A 127 -5.46 -10.92 5.60
C ALA A 127 -4.97 -9.96 4.52
N HIS A 128 -5.74 -9.84 3.45
CA HIS A 128 -5.49 -8.87 2.39
C HIS A 128 -6.76 -8.47 1.63
N LEU A 129 -6.71 -7.36 0.91
CA LEU A 129 -7.73 -7.03 -0.08
C LEU A 129 -7.78 -8.12 -1.17
N GLU A 130 -8.97 -8.45 -1.64
CA GLU A 130 -9.14 -9.40 -2.73
C GLU A 130 -8.27 -9.06 -3.95
N TYR A 131 -7.72 -10.09 -4.60
CA TYR A 131 -6.88 -9.88 -5.76
C TYR A 131 -7.71 -9.43 -6.96
N ILE A 132 -7.31 -8.31 -7.54
CA ILE A 132 -7.94 -7.69 -8.71
C ILE A 132 -6.94 -7.66 -9.88
N PRO A 133 -7.39 -7.92 -11.12
CA PRO A 133 -6.55 -7.76 -12.30
C PRO A 133 -5.98 -6.35 -12.47
N LEU A 134 -4.67 -6.22 -12.66
CA LEU A 134 -4.01 -4.98 -13.06
C LEU A 134 -3.72 -5.03 -14.57
N ILE A 135 -4.59 -4.39 -15.36
CA ILE A 135 -4.53 -4.49 -16.83
C ILE A 135 -3.74 -3.33 -17.43
N GLY A 136 -2.66 -3.65 -18.15
CA GLY A 136 -1.84 -2.66 -18.84
C GLY A 136 -0.55 -2.27 -18.11
N GLY A 137 -0.15 -3.04 -17.09
CA GLY A 137 1.11 -2.82 -16.37
C GLY A 137 1.19 -1.41 -15.80
N GLU A 138 2.30 -0.71 -16.05
CA GLU A 138 2.51 0.68 -15.64
C GLU A 138 1.46 1.65 -16.16
N MET A 139 0.85 1.38 -17.32
CA MET A 139 -0.23 2.23 -17.83
C MET A 139 -1.46 2.19 -16.92
N ALA A 140 -1.68 1.12 -16.16
CA ALA A 140 -2.75 1.07 -15.17
C ALA A 140 -2.51 2.00 -13.97
N ILE A 141 -1.25 2.38 -13.73
CA ILE A 141 -0.87 3.36 -12.70
C ILE A 141 -1.23 4.76 -13.21
N LYS A 142 -0.91 5.08 -14.47
CA LYS A 142 -1.20 6.41 -15.06
C LYS A 142 -2.66 6.60 -15.47
N GLU A 143 -3.25 5.60 -16.11
CA GLU A 143 -4.65 5.59 -16.57
C GLU A 143 -5.55 4.91 -15.53
N VAL A 144 -5.78 5.58 -14.40
CA VAL A 144 -6.53 5.05 -13.25
C VAL A 144 -7.97 4.62 -13.57
N TRP A 145 -8.55 5.12 -14.66
CA TRP A 145 -9.84 4.64 -15.17
C TRP A 145 -9.87 3.13 -15.46
N ARG A 146 -8.72 2.54 -15.78
CA ARG A 146 -8.61 1.08 -15.96
C ARG A 146 -8.95 0.34 -14.67
N MET A 147 -8.47 0.84 -13.54
CA MET A 147 -8.80 0.25 -12.24
C MET A 147 -10.27 0.46 -11.88
N GLY A 148 -10.83 1.64 -12.16
CA GLY A 148 -12.28 1.88 -12.00
C GLY A 148 -13.12 0.85 -12.77
N ALA A 149 -12.79 0.64 -14.05
CA ALA A 149 -13.49 -0.31 -14.90
C ALA A 149 -13.31 -1.77 -14.43
N VAL A 150 -12.11 -2.15 -13.97
CA VAL A 150 -11.88 -3.49 -13.42
C VAL A 150 -12.68 -3.74 -12.14
N TYR A 151 -12.71 -2.78 -11.20
CA TYR A 151 -13.50 -2.94 -9.98
C TYR A 151 -15.00 -3.02 -10.26
N LEU A 152 -15.50 -2.23 -11.21
CA LEU A 152 -16.89 -2.34 -11.67
C LEU A 152 -17.16 -3.69 -12.34
N PHE A 153 -16.31 -4.14 -13.26
CA PHE A 153 -16.45 -5.45 -13.92
C PHE A 153 -16.40 -6.62 -12.92
N HIS A 154 -15.47 -6.59 -11.96
CA HIS A 154 -15.37 -7.60 -10.91
C HIS A 154 -16.62 -7.64 -10.00
N THR A 155 -17.26 -6.48 -9.83
CA THR A 155 -18.44 -6.31 -8.99
C THR A 155 -19.72 -6.67 -9.74
N PHE A 156 -19.93 -6.17 -10.96
CA PHE A 156 -21.19 -6.29 -11.71
C PHE A 156 -21.15 -7.26 -12.91
N GLY A 157 -19.99 -7.84 -13.22
CA GLY A 157 -19.85 -8.70 -14.40
C GLY A 157 -19.90 -7.89 -15.69
N GLU A 158 -20.36 -8.51 -16.79
CA GLU A 158 -20.44 -7.88 -18.12
C GLU A 158 -21.41 -6.69 -18.15
N ASP A 159 -22.43 -6.70 -17.28
CA ASP A 159 -23.47 -5.69 -17.20
C ASP A 159 -22.97 -4.32 -16.70
N PHE A 160 -21.73 -4.25 -16.20
CA PHE A 160 -21.22 -2.99 -15.64
C PHE A 160 -21.16 -1.85 -16.67
N LEU A 161 -21.01 -2.16 -17.96
CA LEU A 161 -20.99 -1.15 -19.03
C LEU A 161 -22.36 -0.49 -19.24
N ASP A 162 -23.44 -1.13 -18.79
CA ASP A 162 -24.81 -0.66 -18.93
C ASP A 162 -25.31 0.04 -17.65
N ILE A 163 -24.45 0.19 -16.64
CA ILE A 163 -24.72 1.04 -15.48
C ILE A 163 -24.76 2.49 -15.95
N ASP A 164 -25.86 3.19 -15.66
CA ASP A 164 -26.06 4.60 -16.02
C ASP A 164 -25.33 5.54 -15.05
N ILE A 165 -24.02 5.70 -15.24
CA ILE A 165 -23.18 6.69 -14.56
C ILE A 165 -22.24 7.36 -15.58
N GLU A 166 -21.76 8.57 -15.28
CA GLU A 166 -20.87 9.30 -16.19
C GLU A 166 -19.57 8.54 -16.51
N PHE A 167 -19.06 7.75 -15.56
CA PHE A 167 -17.86 6.96 -15.75
C PHE A 167 -17.99 5.94 -16.89
N THR A 168 -19.04 5.14 -16.89
CA THR A 168 -19.27 4.05 -17.86
C THR A 168 -19.63 4.58 -19.25
N SER A 169 -20.32 5.73 -19.33
CA SER A 169 -20.67 6.36 -20.60
C SER A 169 -19.44 6.88 -21.36
N LYS A 170 -18.35 7.18 -20.65
CA LYS A 170 -17.06 7.62 -21.22
C LYS A 170 -16.11 6.47 -21.58
N ILE A 171 -16.40 5.23 -21.19
CA ILE A 171 -15.56 4.09 -21.52
C ILE A 171 -15.73 3.72 -23.00
N ASP A 172 -14.60 3.65 -23.72
CA ASP A 172 -14.58 3.01 -25.03
C ASP A 172 -14.85 1.50 -24.88
N ARG A 173 -16.07 1.08 -25.23
CA ARG A 173 -16.53 -0.31 -25.16
C ARG A 173 -15.67 -1.27 -26.00
N LYS A 174 -15.13 -0.84 -27.15
CA LYS A 174 -14.26 -1.68 -27.98
C LYS A 174 -12.91 -1.90 -27.29
N LYS A 175 -12.31 -0.83 -26.78
CA LYS A 175 -11.07 -0.89 -25.99
C LYS A 175 -11.25 -1.76 -24.76
N TRP A 176 -12.36 -1.59 -24.03
CA TRP A 176 -12.66 -2.43 -22.88
C TRP A 176 -12.82 -3.91 -23.25
N LYS A 177 -13.49 -4.24 -24.36
CA LYS A 177 -13.67 -5.65 -24.76
C LYS A 177 -12.34 -6.36 -24.99
N MET A 178 -11.30 -5.64 -25.46
CA MET A 178 -9.94 -6.17 -25.54
C MET A 178 -9.38 -6.50 -24.14
N PHE A 179 -9.52 -5.59 -23.18
CA PHE A 179 -9.07 -5.80 -21.80
C PHE A 179 -9.84 -6.92 -21.08
N GLU A 180 -11.15 -6.99 -21.26
CA GLU A 180 -11.99 -8.08 -20.76
C GLU A 180 -11.49 -9.44 -21.26
N ASN A 181 -11.18 -9.53 -22.56
CA ASN A 181 -10.60 -10.75 -23.15
C ASN A 181 -9.23 -11.09 -22.55
N MET A 182 -8.37 -10.10 -22.28
CA MET A 182 -7.08 -10.33 -21.61
C MET A 182 -7.27 -10.88 -20.21
N VAL A 183 -8.23 -10.35 -19.43
CA VAL A 183 -8.57 -10.85 -18.09
C VAL A 183 -9.09 -12.27 -18.15
N LYS A 184 -10.10 -12.53 -18.99
CA LYS A 184 -10.72 -13.86 -19.13
C LYS A 184 -9.71 -14.93 -19.56
N LYS A 185 -8.79 -14.58 -20.47
CA LYS A 185 -7.75 -15.49 -20.97
C LYS A 185 -6.47 -15.49 -20.12
N LYS A 186 -6.38 -14.64 -19.09
CA LYS A 186 -5.18 -14.44 -18.24
C LYS A 186 -3.90 -14.14 -19.04
N ILE A 187 -4.01 -13.37 -20.11
CA ILE A 187 -2.88 -13.00 -20.98
C ILE A 187 -2.32 -11.66 -20.52
N ASN A 188 -1.05 -11.63 -20.08
CA ASN A 188 -0.36 -10.42 -19.60
C ASN A 188 -1.14 -9.66 -18.53
N VAL A 189 -1.70 -10.40 -17.56
CA VAL A 189 -2.47 -9.86 -16.44
C VAL A 189 -1.73 -10.16 -15.15
N HIS A 190 -1.28 -9.10 -14.47
CA HIS A 190 -0.84 -9.19 -13.09
C HIS A 190 -2.04 -9.03 -12.15
N TYR A 191 -1.91 -9.48 -10.91
CA TYR A 191 -2.95 -9.32 -9.90
C TYR A 191 -2.42 -8.47 -8.75
N THR A 192 -3.27 -7.62 -8.23
CA THR A 192 -2.94 -6.71 -7.13
C THR A 192 -3.96 -6.77 -6.00
N SER A 193 -3.48 -6.65 -4.76
CA SER A 193 -4.27 -6.39 -3.55
C SER A 193 -4.06 -4.96 -3.04
N SER A 194 -3.66 -4.04 -3.92
CA SER A 194 -3.27 -2.68 -3.55
C SER A 194 -4.43 -1.81 -3.08
N MET A 195 -4.25 -1.19 -1.91
CA MET A 195 -5.14 -0.16 -1.41
C MET A 195 -5.02 1.11 -2.26
N GLY A 196 -3.82 1.52 -2.68
CA GLY A 196 -3.65 2.67 -3.58
C GLY A 196 -4.42 2.52 -4.89
N ARG A 197 -4.43 1.31 -5.48
CA ARG A 197 -5.23 1.03 -6.69
C ARG A 197 -6.74 1.03 -6.44
N LEU A 198 -7.19 0.71 -5.23
CA LEU A 198 -8.60 0.87 -4.84
C LEU A 198 -8.99 2.35 -4.75
N PHE A 199 -8.13 3.20 -4.16
CA PHE A 199 -8.34 4.65 -4.15
C PHE A 199 -8.41 5.23 -5.57
N ASP A 200 -7.47 4.84 -6.44
CA ASP A 200 -7.46 5.22 -7.85
C ASP A 200 -8.77 4.84 -8.56
N ALA A 201 -9.26 3.61 -8.30
CA ALA A 201 -10.51 3.11 -8.87
C ALA A 201 -11.72 3.93 -8.42
N VAL A 202 -11.85 4.18 -7.11
CA VAL A 202 -12.99 4.93 -6.56
C VAL A 202 -12.95 6.39 -7.02
N SER A 203 -11.78 7.03 -7.03
CA SER A 203 -11.62 8.39 -7.55
C SER A 203 -12.08 8.49 -9.01
N SER A 204 -11.73 7.51 -9.84
CA SER A 204 -12.15 7.46 -11.23
C SER A 204 -13.64 7.18 -11.42
N ILE A 205 -14.21 6.22 -10.67
CA ILE A 205 -15.66 5.92 -10.69
C ILE A 205 -16.48 7.15 -10.28
N CYS A 206 -16.00 7.93 -9.31
CA CYS A 206 -16.61 9.18 -8.88
C CYS A 206 -16.43 10.36 -9.87
N GLY A 207 -15.74 10.14 -10.99
CA GLY A 207 -15.51 11.17 -12.01
C GLY A 207 -14.45 12.21 -11.63
N ILE A 208 -13.66 11.98 -10.56
CA ILE A 208 -12.66 12.94 -10.07
C ILE A 208 -11.43 12.93 -10.97
N ARG A 209 -10.86 11.73 -11.21
CA ARG A 209 -9.61 11.59 -11.97
C ARG A 209 -9.57 10.28 -12.75
N ASN A 210 -9.29 10.38 -14.05
CA ASN A 210 -9.16 9.21 -14.94
C ASN A 210 -7.72 8.94 -15.39
N VAL A 211 -6.89 9.99 -15.45
CA VAL A 211 -5.46 9.92 -15.79
C VAL A 211 -4.70 10.81 -14.83
N ILE A 212 -3.66 10.28 -14.19
CA ILE A 212 -2.82 11.01 -13.23
C ILE A 212 -1.55 11.55 -13.89
N SER A 213 -1.05 12.68 -13.40
CA SER A 213 0.24 13.29 -13.79
C SER A 213 1.36 13.01 -12.80
N TYR A 214 1.03 12.63 -11.56
CA TYR A 214 1.97 12.22 -10.53
C TYR A 214 1.38 11.13 -9.63
N GLU A 215 2.26 10.38 -8.97
CA GLU A 215 1.88 9.26 -8.11
C GLU A 215 0.95 9.68 -6.97
N GLY A 216 -0.17 8.98 -6.81
CA GLY A 216 -1.14 9.23 -5.73
C GLY A 216 -2.12 10.38 -5.98
N GLN A 217 -2.03 11.09 -7.12
CA GLN A 217 -2.92 12.23 -7.42
C GLN A 217 -4.40 11.91 -7.25
N ALA A 218 -4.89 10.80 -7.80
CA ALA A 218 -6.30 10.46 -7.74
C ALA A 218 -6.77 10.18 -6.30
N ALA A 219 -5.92 9.58 -5.47
CA ALA A 219 -6.18 9.35 -4.05
C ALA A 219 -6.21 10.67 -3.25
N ILE A 220 -5.26 11.57 -3.51
CA ILE A 220 -5.19 12.91 -2.88
C ILE A 220 -6.43 13.74 -3.24
N GLU A 221 -6.80 13.77 -4.53
CA GLU A 221 -7.98 14.52 -4.98
C GLU A 221 -9.29 13.94 -4.41
N LEU A 222 -9.35 12.62 -4.16
CA LEU A 222 -10.49 11.98 -3.48
C LEU A 222 -10.55 12.39 -2.00
N GLU A 223 -9.43 12.44 -1.30
CA GLU A 223 -9.33 12.92 0.08
C GLU A 223 -9.80 14.38 0.20
N MET A 224 -9.36 15.26 -0.71
CA MET A 224 -9.76 16.68 -0.72
C MET A 224 -11.25 16.91 -0.91
N LYS A 225 -12.03 15.90 -1.32
CA LYS A 225 -13.48 16.01 -1.50
C LYS A 225 -14.28 15.68 -0.24
N ILE A 226 -13.68 15.06 0.78
CA ILE A 226 -14.41 14.53 1.94
C ILE A 226 -15.32 15.57 2.60
N ASP A 227 -16.59 15.20 2.82
CA ASP A 227 -17.50 15.90 3.74
C ASP A 227 -17.24 15.39 5.16
N GLU A 228 -16.46 16.15 5.95
CA GLU A 228 -16.06 15.76 7.31
C GLU A 228 -17.23 15.63 8.29
N ASN A 229 -18.39 16.20 7.98
CA ASN A 229 -19.58 16.13 8.83
C ASN A 229 -20.41 14.85 8.59
N PHE A 230 -20.00 13.99 7.66
CA PHE A 230 -20.75 12.82 7.25
C PHE A 230 -20.11 11.50 7.74
N ASP A 231 -20.76 10.82 8.69
CA ASP A 231 -20.25 9.58 9.33
C ASP A 231 -20.83 8.27 8.74
N GLY A 232 -21.31 8.30 7.50
CA GLY A 232 -21.78 7.09 6.82
C GLY A 232 -20.63 6.14 6.46
N PHE A 233 -20.94 4.88 6.17
CA PHE A 233 -20.01 3.89 5.62
C PHE A 233 -20.74 2.92 4.67
N TYR A 234 -20.01 2.12 3.93
CA TYR A 234 -20.53 1.06 3.06
C TYR A 234 -20.34 -0.33 3.66
N LYS A 235 -21.13 -1.30 3.20
CA LYS A 235 -20.96 -2.71 3.58
C LYS A 235 -19.74 -3.30 2.86
N PHE A 236 -19.05 -4.24 3.51
CA PHE A 236 -17.96 -5.04 2.96
C PHE A 236 -18.06 -6.48 3.49
N GLU A 237 -17.20 -7.37 3.00
CA GLU A 237 -17.15 -8.77 3.45
C GLU A 237 -15.72 -9.19 3.79
N ILE A 238 -15.58 -10.04 4.80
CA ILE A 238 -14.31 -10.70 5.14
C ILE A 238 -14.54 -12.21 5.04
N TYR A 239 -13.93 -12.84 4.04
CA TYR A 239 -14.00 -14.28 3.84
C TYR A 239 -12.94 -14.98 4.70
N LYS A 240 -13.40 -15.76 5.69
CA LYS A 240 -12.57 -16.43 6.70
C LYS A 240 -12.36 -17.93 6.45
N SER A 241 -12.68 -18.42 5.25
CA SER A 241 -12.68 -19.87 4.94
C SER A 241 -11.28 -20.48 4.88
N LYS A 242 -10.26 -19.69 4.53
CA LYS A 242 -8.86 -20.08 4.50
C LYS A 242 -7.99 -18.86 4.78
N LYS A 243 -6.85 -19.04 5.44
CA LYS A 243 -5.83 -17.99 5.59
C LYS A 243 -4.91 -17.92 4.34
N PRO A 244 -4.48 -16.73 3.92
CA PRO A 244 -4.87 -15.42 4.47
C PRO A 244 -6.34 -15.10 4.18
N TYR A 245 -7.01 -14.40 5.11
CA TYR A 245 -8.38 -13.94 4.95
C TYR A 245 -8.48 -12.91 3.84
N VAL A 246 -9.62 -12.91 3.15
CA VAL A 246 -9.83 -12.03 1.99
C VAL A 246 -10.89 -10.99 2.30
N VAL A 247 -10.51 -9.73 2.23
CA VAL A 247 -11.44 -8.60 2.32
C VAL A 247 -11.99 -8.29 0.94
N SER A 248 -13.30 -8.45 0.75
CA SER A 248 -13.97 -8.05 -0.49
C SER A 248 -14.70 -6.73 -0.34
N VAL A 249 -14.50 -5.88 -1.35
CA VAL A 249 -15.07 -4.54 -1.44
C VAL A 249 -16.21 -4.46 -2.45
N LYS A 250 -16.69 -5.58 -3.00
CA LYS A 250 -17.81 -5.59 -3.96
C LYS A 250 -19.05 -4.87 -3.42
N LYS A 251 -19.43 -5.12 -2.16
CA LYS A 251 -20.56 -4.43 -1.51
C LYS A 251 -20.33 -2.92 -1.34
N MET A 252 -19.07 -2.51 -1.18
CA MET A 252 -18.68 -1.10 -1.11
C MET A 252 -18.81 -0.45 -2.48
N ILE A 253 -18.27 -1.08 -3.53
CA ILE A 253 -18.38 -0.61 -4.92
C ILE A 253 -19.84 -0.50 -5.35
N ARG A 254 -20.71 -1.47 -5.00
CA ARG A 254 -22.16 -1.36 -5.24
C ARG A 254 -22.77 -0.13 -4.59
N GLY A 255 -22.49 0.08 -3.31
CA GLY A 255 -22.99 1.23 -2.59
C GLY A 255 -22.51 2.57 -3.18
N ILE A 256 -21.27 2.62 -3.65
CA ILE A 256 -20.73 3.82 -4.33
C ILE A 256 -21.52 4.10 -5.61
N VAL A 257 -21.74 3.09 -6.46
CA VAL A 257 -22.53 3.24 -7.69
C VAL A 257 -23.96 3.68 -7.39
N ASP A 258 -24.61 3.07 -6.38
CA ASP A 258 -25.96 3.45 -5.97
C ASP A 258 -26.01 4.91 -5.49
N ASP A 259 -25.00 5.36 -4.75
CA ASP A 259 -24.92 6.75 -4.29
C ASP A 259 -24.73 7.72 -5.46
N ILE A 260 -23.91 7.39 -6.47
CA ILE A 260 -23.74 8.18 -7.69
C ILE A 260 -25.05 8.27 -8.48
N LYS A 261 -25.72 7.14 -8.70
CA LYS A 261 -27.00 7.09 -9.43
C LYS A 261 -28.10 7.91 -8.75
N ASN A 262 -28.08 7.98 -7.43
CA ASN A 262 -29.01 8.80 -6.64
C ASN A 262 -28.58 10.26 -6.53
N GLY A 263 -27.55 10.70 -7.28
CA GLY A 263 -27.09 12.08 -7.30
C GLY A 263 -26.51 12.56 -5.96
N LYS A 264 -25.97 11.65 -5.14
CA LYS A 264 -25.34 12.07 -3.89
C LYS A 264 -24.07 12.86 -4.15
N ASP A 265 -23.83 13.83 -3.28
CA ASP A 265 -22.61 14.63 -3.30
C ASP A 265 -21.36 13.74 -3.17
N ILE A 266 -20.34 14.03 -3.98
CA ILE A 266 -19.09 13.26 -4.04
C ILE A 266 -18.35 13.31 -2.69
N GLY A 267 -18.48 14.39 -1.92
CA GLY A 267 -17.86 14.47 -0.61
C GLY A 267 -18.44 13.50 0.40
N LYS A 268 -19.75 13.24 0.34
CA LYS A 268 -20.38 12.17 1.14
C LYS A 268 -19.92 10.78 0.70
N ILE A 269 -19.75 10.56 -0.60
CA ILE A 269 -19.25 9.29 -1.14
C ILE A 269 -17.80 9.07 -0.68
N SER A 270 -16.96 10.10 -0.75
CA SER A 270 -15.58 10.07 -0.29
C SER A 270 -15.51 9.80 1.22
N ALA A 271 -16.31 10.51 2.04
CA ALA A 271 -16.40 10.26 3.47
C ALA A 271 -16.77 8.80 3.77
N LYS A 272 -17.82 8.27 3.12
CA LYS A 272 -18.23 6.86 3.28
C LYS A 272 -17.12 5.89 2.91
N PHE A 273 -16.39 6.15 1.83
CA PHE A 273 -15.28 5.31 1.39
C PHE A 273 -14.17 5.25 2.44
N HIS A 274 -13.68 6.40 2.90
CA HIS A 274 -12.63 6.48 3.93
C HIS A 274 -13.07 5.85 5.25
N ASN A 275 -14.30 6.15 5.71
CA ASN A 275 -14.89 5.53 6.91
C ASN A 275 -14.99 4.01 6.78
N THR A 276 -15.28 3.49 5.58
CA THR A 276 -15.34 2.04 5.34
C THR A 276 -13.96 1.40 5.44
N ILE A 277 -12.90 2.06 4.95
CA ILE A 277 -11.54 1.55 5.07
C ILE A 277 -11.10 1.49 6.54
N SER A 278 -11.32 2.56 7.31
CA SER A 278 -11.08 2.54 8.77
C SER A 278 -11.78 1.36 9.44
N LYS A 279 -13.04 1.12 9.08
CA LYS A 279 -13.84 0.02 9.63
C LYS A 279 -13.33 -1.36 9.21
N ILE A 280 -12.86 -1.52 7.98
CA ILE A 280 -12.18 -2.75 7.53
C ILE A 280 -10.95 -3.00 8.39
N ILE A 281 -10.12 -1.98 8.63
CA ILE A 281 -8.91 -2.10 9.44
C ILE A 281 -9.26 -2.61 10.84
N VAL A 282 -10.21 -1.95 11.51
CA VAL A 282 -10.67 -2.31 12.85
C VAL A 282 -11.20 -3.74 12.91
N GLU A 283 -12.08 -4.13 11.98
CA GLU A 283 -12.68 -5.48 11.99
C GLU A 283 -11.64 -6.57 11.75
N VAL A 284 -10.67 -6.35 10.86
CA VAL A 284 -9.56 -7.31 10.66
C VAL A 284 -8.65 -7.36 11.88
N CYS A 285 -8.33 -6.22 12.51
CA CYS A 285 -7.53 -6.19 13.73
C CYS A 285 -8.23 -6.93 14.87
N LYS A 286 -9.55 -6.79 15.02
CA LYS A 286 -10.36 -7.54 16.01
C LYS A 286 -10.27 -9.04 15.78
N ILE A 287 -10.42 -9.49 14.54
CA ILE A 287 -10.25 -10.90 14.18
C ILE A 287 -8.85 -11.41 14.58
N ILE A 288 -7.81 -10.64 14.28
CA ILE A 288 -6.43 -11.02 14.63
C ILE A 288 -6.24 -11.06 16.16
N ARG A 289 -6.77 -10.08 16.88
CA ARG A 289 -6.74 -10.03 18.36
C ARG A 289 -7.42 -11.24 18.97
N ASP A 290 -8.62 -11.58 18.51
CA ASP A 290 -9.39 -12.70 19.04
C ASP A 290 -8.68 -14.05 18.81
N GLU A 291 -7.94 -14.20 17.71
CA GLU A 291 -7.23 -15.43 17.37
C GLU A 291 -5.83 -15.55 18.01
N LYS A 292 -5.15 -14.43 18.22
CA LYS A 292 -3.71 -14.41 18.54
C LYS A 292 -3.38 -13.66 19.83
N GLY A 293 -4.35 -13.00 20.45
CA GLY A 293 -4.19 -12.22 21.69
C GLY A 293 -3.40 -10.91 21.52
N LEU A 294 -3.21 -10.44 20.28
CA LEU A 294 -2.45 -9.21 20.00
C LEU A 294 -3.34 -7.96 20.12
N ASN A 295 -2.85 -6.92 20.79
CA ASN A 295 -3.60 -5.67 21.00
C ASN A 295 -2.87 -4.41 20.47
N GLU A 296 -1.71 -4.60 19.85
CA GLU A 296 -0.86 -3.54 19.32
C GLU A 296 -0.91 -3.54 17.79
N VAL A 297 -1.08 -2.36 17.18
CA VAL A 297 -1.26 -2.18 15.74
C VAL A 297 -0.30 -1.11 15.22
N ALA A 298 0.56 -1.42 14.26
CA ALA A 298 1.32 -0.43 13.51
C ALA A 298 0.66 -0.15 12.15
N LEU A 299 0.51 1.15 11.82
CA LEU A 299 -0.03 1.63 10.56
C LEU A 299 1.10 2.20 9.69
N SER A 300 1.34 1.61 8.53
CA SER A 300 2.44 2.00 7.63
C SER A 300 2.11 1.77 6.15
N GLY A 301 2.94 2.30 5.27
CA GLY A 301 2.73 2.35 3.82
C GLY A 301 2.17 3.69 3.36
N GLY A 302 2.41 4.01 2.08
CA GLY A 302 2.15 5.34 1.52
C GLY A 302 0.68 5.81 1.59
N VAL A 303 -0.28 4.90 1.73
CA VAL A 303 -1.70 5.28 1.86
C VAL A 303 -1.98 6.00 3.18
N PHE A 304 -1.21 5.75 4.24
CA PHE A 304 -1.34 6.47 5.52
C PHE A 304 -0.75 7.89 5.48
N GLN A 305 -0.30 8.38 4.32
CA GLN A 305 -0.13 9.82 4.09
C GLN A 305 -1.47 10.57 3.99
N ASN A 306 -2.58 9.85 3.77
CA ASN A 306 -3.93 10.38 3.86
C ASN A 306 -4.27 10.66 5.34
N ILE A 307 -4.29 11.94 5.70
CA ILE A 307 -4.42 12.40 7.09
C ILE A 307 -5.81 12.04 7.61
N HIS A 308 -6.85 12.22 6.80
CA HIS A 308 -8.21 11.91 7.21
C HIS A 308 -8.37 10.43 7.58
N LEU A 309 -7.87 9.52 6.73
CA LEU A 309 -7.88 8.08 6.98
C LEU A 309 -7.07 7.73 8.22
N LEU A 310 -5.87 8.30 8.36
CA LEU A 310 -4.99 8.01 9.50
C LEU A 310 -5.67 8.41 10.81
N GLU A 311 -6.15 9.64 10.92
CA GLU A 311 -6.82 10.14 12.13
C GLU A 311 -8.10 9.38 12.46
N LYS A 312 -8.92 9.04 11.44
CA LYS A 312 -10.13 8.24 11.63
C LYS A 312 -9.77 6.84 12.13
N THR A 313 -8.78 6.19 11.52
CA THR A 313 -8.34 4.84 11.88
C THR A 313 -7.78 4.80 13.30
N CYS A 314 -6.92 5.76 13.67
CA CYS A 314 -6.39 5.87 15.03
C CYS A 314 -7.51 6.02 16.07
N ARG A 315 -8.49 6.91 15.82
CA ARG A 315 -9.65 7.08 16.70
C ARG A 315 -10.49 5.82 16.82
N ASP A 316 -10.76 5.14 15.71
CA ASP A 316 -11.61 3.94 15.72
C ASP A 316 -10.89 2.74 16.37
N LEU A 317 -9.58 2.57 16.15
CA LEU A 317 -8.77 1.57 16.85
C LEU A 317 -8.74 1.81 18.36
N GLN A 318 -8.52 3.07 18.78
CA GLN A 318 -8.49 3.44 20.19
C GLN A 318 -9.84 3.18 20.89
N LYS A 319 -10.96 3.50 20.23
CA LYS A 319 -12.31 3.20 20.74
C LYS A 319 -12.53 1.71 21.00
N GLU A 320 -11.91 0.84 20.21
CA GLU A 320 -11.97 -0.62 20.35
C GLU A 320 -10.86 -1.17 21.27
N GLY A 321 -10.11 -0.30 21.95
CA GLY A 321 -9.11 -0.64 22.96
C GLY A 321 -7.75 -1.06 22.43
N PHE A 322 -7.45 -0.84 21.14
CA PHE A 322 -6.12 -1.11 20.59
C PHE A 322 -5.11 -0.03 20.98
N ILE A 323 -3.86 -0.44 21.15
CA ILE A 323 -2.71 0.47 21.16
C ILE A 323 -2.25 0.59 19.71
N TYR A 324 -2.16 1.81 19.19
CA TYR A 324 -1.71 2.04 17.80
C TYR A 324 -0.37 2.75 17.75
N TYR A 325 0.37 2.50 16.67
CA TYR A 325 1.63 3.11 16.33
C TYR A 325 1.57 3.68 14.93
N THR A 326 2.00 4.93 14.80
CA THR A 326 2.16 5.62 13.53
C THR A 326 3.58 6.19 13.46
N HIS A 327 4.03 6.45 12.25
CA HIS A 327 5.26 7.17 12.00
C HIS A 327 5.26 8.58 12.65
N LYS A 328 6.45 9.04 13.07
CA LYS A 328 6.74 10.32 13.72
C LYS A 328 7.89 11.05 13.04
N SER A 329 9.04 10.37 12.90
CA SER A 329 10.29 10.95 12.38
C SER A 329 10.68 10.34 11.03
N ILE A 330 10.19 9.13 10.76
CA ILE A 330 10.40 8.40 9.51
C ILE A 330 9.13 8.56 8.66
N PRO A 331 9.21 8.75 7.33
CA PRO A 331 8.00 8.83 6.53
C PRO A 331 7.32 7.45 6.40
N PRO A 332 5.98 7.37 6.36
CA PRO A 332 5.26 6.10 6.16
C PRO A 332 5.35 5.53 4.75
N ASN A 333 5.87 6.29 3.78
CA ASN A 333 6.05 5.86 2.39
C ASN A 333 7.43 5.20 2.16
N ASP A 334 7.74 4.85 0.90
CA ASP A 334 8.98 4.19 0.51
C ASP A 334 10.27 4.85 1.04
N GLY A 335 10.25 6.15 1.35
CA GLY A 335 11.39 6.83 1.94
C GLY A 335 11.80 6.31 3.32
N GLY A 336 10.92 5.57 4.01
CA GLY A 336 11.18 4.96 5.31
C GLY A 336 11.56 3.48 5.27
N ILE A 337 11.47 2.82 4.10
CA ILE A 337 11.69 1.37 3.97
C ILE A 337 13.11 0.96 4.36
N SER A 338 14.10 1.75 3.97
CA SER A 338 15.52 1.48 4.21
C SER A 338 15.84 1.30 5.69
N VAL A 339 15.17 2.05 6.58
CA VAL A 339 15.32 1.90 8.03
C VAL A 339 14.77 0.56 8.52
N GLY A 340 13.58 0.18 8.06
CA GLY A 340 12.99 -1.11 8.37
C GLY A 340 13.86 -2.28 7.89
N GLN A 341 14.46 -2.15 6.70
CA GLN A 341 15.40 -3.14 6.15
C GLN A 341 16.65 -3.30 7.02
N VAL A 342 17.22 -2.21 7.56
CA VAL A 342 18.40 -2.28 8.44
C VAL A 342 18.09 -3.07 9.72
N ILE A 343 16.94 -2.82 10.34
CA ILE A 343 16.52 -3.53 11.57
C ILE A 343 16.26 -5.00 11.27
N ILE A 344 15.51 -5.33 10.22
CA ILE A 344 15.24 -6.73 9.85
C ILE A 344 16.53 -7.47 9.45
N GLY A 345 17.49 -6.74 8.86
CA GLY A 345 18.84 -7.23 8.58
C GLY A 345 19.65 -7.67 9.80
N GLY A 346 19.15 -7.41 11.01
CA GLY A 346 19.73 -7.84 12.28
C GLY A 346 20.51 -6.75 13.01
N PHE A 347 20.47 -5.49 12.55
CA PHE A 347 21.08 -4.39 13.28
C PHE A 347 20.30 -4.09 14.58
N LYS A 348 21.02 -3.90 15.68
CA LYS A 348 20.43 -3.63 16.99
C LYS A 348 20.75 -2.21 17.42
N CYS A 349 19.72 -1.39 17.57
CA CYS A 349 19.82 -0.13 18.30
C CYS A 349 19.85 -0.43 19.80
N VAL A 350 20.72 0.25 20.55
CA VAL A 350 20.80 0.16 22.02
C VAL A 350 20.30 1.46 22.62
#